data_AF-A0A5Q0JWC4-F1
#
_entry.id   AF-A0A5Q0JWC4-F1
#
_cell.length_a   1.000
_cell.length_b   1.000
_cell.length_c   1.000
_cell.angle_alpha   90.00
_cell.angle_beta   90.00
_cell.angle_gamma   90.00
#
_symmetry.space_group_name_H-M   'P 1'
#
loop_
_entity.id
_entity.type
_entity.pdbx_description
1 polymer ?
#
loop_
_entity_poly.entity_id
_entity_poly.type
_entity_poly.pdbx_seq_one_letter_code
_entity_poly.pdbx_strand_id
1 'polypeptide(L)'
;MKKSIILFTGISSLLFMSCNSDNATENLEQNPEPENVLFYDSFESANMLTTNADGFKWANNNRTSIVTNEAAVWNNGEINNPKPDGRDWTPKDGAHSLRFHYPAGKEWAEQRFSLGGAYPEIWFKYWLRVPTNFKHGASNPTNQKLFALWMDGYSTKGTGPTVIWNPWNDGQNGSTLTIVYKEGGAGGTGGHMQSQPWISYPEDQGRWMQIVLRAKASTGKNTNDALIETYRRWESEAEFTLIHQLKDINMPFPSTGPNGWAKGYIMGWINPPYEEHTDWLMDQFTVSTNSLLK
;
A
#
# COMPACT_ATOMS: atom_id res chain seq x y z
N MET A 1 -36.88 -46.66 71.35
CA MET A 1 -36.31 -48.00 71.11
C MET A 1 -34.96 -47.84 70.44
N LYS A 2 -34.04 -48.75 70.78
CA LYS A 2 -32.60 -48.82 70.49
C LYS A 2 -32.14 -48.60 69.03
N LYS A 3 -30.94 -47.99 68.91
CA LYS A 3 -29.79 -48.29 67.99
C LYS A 3 -30.01 -47.94 66.49
N SER A 4 -29.06 -47.46 65.68
CA SER A 4 -27.59 -47.57 65.62
C SER A 4 -26.94 -46.42 64.82
N ILE A 5 -25.64 -46.25 65.05
CA ILE A 5 -24.62 -45.43 64.37
C ILE A 5 -24.22 -46.04 63.01
N ILE A 6 -23.98 -45.20 61.98
CA ILE A 6 -22.96 -45.43 60.93
C ILE A 6 -22.29 -44.08 60.58
N LEU A 7 -20.96 -44.04 60.76
CA LEU A 7 -20.05 -42.98 60.31
C LEU A 7 -19.81 -43.09 58.79
N PHE A 8 -19.72 -41.96 58.09
CA PHE A 8 -19.03 -41.86 56.81
C PHE A 8 -17.92 -40.81 56.88
N THR A 9 -16.69 -41.27 56.69
CA THR A 9 -15.47 -40.48 56.50
C THR A 9 -15.42 -39.97 55.06
N GLY A 10 -15.54 -38.65 54.87
CA GLY A 10 -15.29 -37.98 53.60
C GLY A 10 -13.83 -37.52 53.53
N ILE A 11 -13.08 -38.07 52.58
CA ILE A 11 -11.72 -37.68 52.23
C ILE A 11 -11.77 -36.30 51.57
N SER A 12 -11.07 -35.32 52.17
CA SER A 12 -10.86 -33.99 51.63
C SER A 12 -9.67 -34.02 50.69
N SER A 13 -9.90 -33.90 49.39
CA SER A 13 -8.84 -33.76 48.40
C SER A 13 -8.40 -32.29 48.31
N LEU A 14 -7.24 -32.00 48.88
CA LEU A 14 -6.49 -30.77 48.66
C LEU A 14 -6.01 -30.73 47.20
N LEU A 15 -6.54 -29.83 46.38
CA LEU A 15 -5.93 -29.47 45.10
C LEU A 15 -4.87 -28.39 45.37
N PHE A 16 -3.60 -28.76 45.24
CA PHE A 16 -2.51 -27.79 45.11
C PHE A 16 -2.53 -27.23 43.69
N MET A 17 -2.97 -25.99 43.55
CA MET A 17 -2.86 -25.23 42.31
C MET A 17 -1.45 -24.65 42.25
N SER A 18 -0.57 -25.31 41.51
CA SER A 18 0.77 -24.84 41.17
C SER A 18 0.66 -23.74 40.11
N CYS A 19 1.07 -22.51 40.45
CA CYS A 19 1.31 -21.47 39.46
C CYS A 19 2.61 -21.80 38.71
N ASN A 20 2.49 -22.31 37.49
CA ASN A 20 3.60 -22.32 36.53
C ASN A 20 3.58 -20.96 35.81
N SER A 21 4.52 -20.09 36.14
CA SER A 21 4.81 -18.89 35.36
C SER A 21 5.69 -19.30 34.17
N ASP A 22 5.07 -19.89 33.16
CA ASP A 22 5.74 -20.11 31.89
C ASP A 22 5.68 -18.80 31.10
N ASN A 23 6.86 -18.20 30.92
CA ASN A 23 7.13 -17.12 29.97
C ASN A 23 6.66 -17.57 28.59
N ALA A 24 5.44 -17.17 28.21
CA ALA A 24 5.03 -17.13 26.83
C ALA A 24 5.80 -15.98 26.16
N THR A 25 6.94 -16.29 25.56
CA THR A 25 7.42 -15.53 24.41
C THR A 25 6.33 -15.65 23.35
N GLU A 26 5.50 -14.60 23.23
CA GLU A 26 4.64 -14.41 22.06
C GLU A 26 5.54 -14.44 20.83
N ASN A 27 5.57 -15.59 20.16
CA ASN A 27 5.94 -15.65 18.77
C ASN A 27 4.94 -14.76 18.04
N LEU A 28 5.36 -13.54 17.68
CA LEU A 28 4.67 -12.74 16.68
C LEU A 28 4.51 -13.65 15.47
N GLU A 29 3.28 -14.14 15.27
CA GLU A 29 2.90 -15.01 14.17
C GLU A 29 3.27 -14.28 12.88
N GLN A 30 4.38 -14.68 12.25
CA GLN A 30 4.64 -14.31 10.88
C GLN A 30 3.50 -14.92 10.06
N ASN A 31 2.57 -14.07 9.60
CA ASN A 31 1.54 -14.47 8.66
C ASN A 31 2.21 -15.27 7.53
N PRO A 32 1.75 -16.50 7.22
CA PRO A 32 2.39 -17.30 6.19
C PRO A 32 2.35 -16.54 4.87
N GLU A 33 3.52 -16.28 4.29
CA GLU A 33 3.59 -15.58 3.01
C GLU A 33 2.80 -16.36 1.95
N PRO A 34 1.94 -15.69 1.17
CA PRO A 34 1.27 -16.34 0.07
C PRO A 34 2.30 -16.90 -0.92
N GLU A 35 2.10 -18.11 -1.44
CA GLU A 35 3.00 -18.70 -2.42
C GLU A 35 3.21 -17.76 -3.62
N ASN A 36 4.47 -17.57 -4.05
CA ASN A 36 4.88 -16.69 -5.15
C ASN A 36 4.69 -15.19 -4.89
N VAL A 37 4.72 -14.77 -3.62
CA VAL A 37 4.94 -13.37 -3.25
C VAL A 37 6.42 -13.05 -3.39
N LEU A 38 6.71 -11.95 -4.08
CA LEU A 38 8.07 -11.41 -4.23
C LEU A 38 8.45 -10.53 -3.05
N PHE A 39 7.47 -9.94 -2.35
CA PHE A 39 7.69 -9.08 -1.19
C PHE A 39 6.38 -8.84 -0.46
N TYR A 40 6.44 -8.84 0.87
CA TYR A 40 5.35 -8.44 1.76
C TYR A 40 5.87 -7.55 2.88
N ASP A 41 5.13 -6.49 3.21
CA ASP A 41 5.40 -5.62 4.35
C ASP A 41 4.10 -5.14 4.99
N SER A 42 3.84 -5.61 6.20
CA SER A 42 2.78 -5.09 7.09
C SER A 42 3.26 -3.89 7.93
N PHE A 43 4.53 -3.51 7.85
CA PHE A 43 5.17 -2.49 8.68
C PHE A 43 5.31 -2.83 10.17
N GLU A 44 4.90 -4.02 10.61
CA GLU A 44 4.98 -4.46 12.01
C GLU A 44 6.41 -4.63 12.53
N SER A 45 7.39 -4.70 11.63
CA SER A 45 8.81 -4.66 12.02
C SER A 45 9.26 -3.29 12.57
N ALA A 46 8.39 -2.27 12.49
CA ALA A 46 8.66 -0.89 12.89
C ALA A 46 9.91 -0.28 12.22
N ASN A 47 10.35 -0.82 11.08
CA ASN A 47 11.43 -0.25 10.27
C ASN A 47 11.24 -0.51 8.78
N MET A 48 12.00 0.20 7.93
CA MET A 48 11.97 0.04 6.47
C MET A 48 13.33 -0.35 5.89
N LEU A 49 14.20 -0.96 6.70
CA LEU A 49 15.56 -1.33 6.27
C LEU A 49 15.61 -2.65 5.51
N THR A 50 14.58 -3.48 5.63
CA THR A 50 14.58 -4.84 5.13
C THR A 50 14.77 -4.87 3.61
N THR A 51 15.87 -5.50 3.19
CA THR A 51 16.02 -6.03 1.84
C THR A 51 15.73 -7.51 1.90
N ASN A 52 14.77 -8.00 1.11
CA ASN A 52 14.44 -9.43 1.11
C ASN A 52 15.37 -10.22 0.17
N ALA A 53 15.19 -11.54 0.09
CA ALA A 53 16.02 -12.41 -0.74
C ALA A 53 15.95 -12.07 -2.24
N ASP A 54 14.83 -11.54 -2.72
CA ASP A 54 14.63 -11.11 -4.11
C ASP A 54 15.23 -9.73 -4.40
N GLY A 55 15.80 -9.06 -3.38
CA GLY A 55 16.45 -7.76 -3.49
C GLY A 55 15.47 -6.58 -3.48
N PHE A 56 14.21 -6.79 -3.13
CA PHE A 56 13.27 -5.70 -2.91
C PHE A 56 13.82 -4.78 -1.83
N LYS A 57 13.69 -3.46 -2.01
CA LYS A 57 14.02 -2.48 -0.99
C LYS A 57 13.18 -1.22 -1.10
N TRP A 58 12.85 -0.67 0.06
CA TRP A 58 12.37 0.70 0.18
C TRP A 58 13.53 1.69 -0.04
N ALA A 59 13.23 2.84 -0.64
CA ALA A 59 14.14 3.99 -0.58
C ALA A 59 13.96 4.76 0.72
N ASN A 60 14.84 5.74 0.96
CA ASN A 60 14.71 6.67 2.08
C ASN A 60 13.31 7.29 2.12
N ASN A 61 12.77 7.40 3.33
CA ASN A 61 11.48 8.02 3.59
C ASN A 61 11.49 9.49 3.14
N ASN A 62 10.50 9.89 2.36
CA ASN A 62 10.26 11.28 1.96
C ASN A 62 8.90 11.74 2.46
N ARG A 63 8.90 12.35 3.66
CA ARG A 63 7.68 12.66 4.43
C ARG A 63 6.77 11.44 4.62
N THR A 64 7.41 10.29 4.72
CA THR A 64 6.79 9.04 5.11
C THR A 64 7.36 8.58 6.43
N SER A 65 6.61 7.78 7.17
CA SER A 65 7.07 7.22 8.45
C SER A 65 6.25 6.00 8.81
N ILE A 66 6.83 5.02 9.48
CA ILE A 66 6.02 4.01 10.17
C ILE A 66 5.43 4.65 11.42
N VAL A 67 4.14 4.45 11.64
CA VAL A 67 3.37 4.99 12.77
C VAL A 67 2.64 3.88 13.50
N THR A 68 2.47 4.06 14.81
CA THR A 68 1.42 3.44 15.61
C THR A 68 0.23 4.39 15.74
N ASN A 69 -0.79 4.01 16.52
CA ASN A 69 -1.88 4.90 16.89
C ASN A 69 -1.45 6.13 17.73
N GLU A 70 -0.21 6.15 18.26
CA GLU A 70 0.27 7.13 19.24
C GLU A 70 1.50 7.89 18.78
N ALA A 71 2.33 7.33 17.89
CA ALA A 71 3.58 7.98 17.50
C ALA A 71 4.06 7.53 16.12
N ALA A 72 4.86 8.38 15.47
CA ALA A 72 5.73 7.93 14.41
C ALA A 72 6.99 7.34 15.04
N VAL A 73 7.30 6.10 14.65
CA VAL A 73 8.36 5.27 15.25
C VAL A 73 9.56 5.06 14.33
N TRP A 74 9.39 5.31 13.03
CA TRP A 74 10.47 5.21 12.05
C TRP A 74 10.39 6.27 10.96
N ASN A 75 11.51 6.94 10.68
CA ASN A 75 11.72 7.77 9.49
C ASN A 75 13.24 7.85 9.20
N ASN A 76 13.71 7.02 8.26
CA ASN A 76 15.15 6.84 7.97
C ASN A 76 16.00 6.49 9.22
N GLY A 77 15.36 5.89 10.23
CA GLY A 77 15.90 5.63 11.55
C GLY A 77 14.79 5.64 12.60
N GLU A 78 15.08 5.05 13.75
CA GLU A 78 14.16 5.06 14.90
C GLU A 78 13.90 6.49 15.38
N ILE A 79 12.64 6.80 15.63
CA ILE A 79 12.19 8.08 16.15
C ILE A 79 11.09 7.84 17.19
N ASN A 80 10.75 8.86 17.96
CA ASN A 80 9.56 8.86 18.80
C ASN A 80 8.89 10.23 18.71
N ASN A 81 8.06 10.41 17.68
CA ASN A 81 7.33 11.65 17.45
C ASN A 81 5.85 11.40 17.79
N PRO A 82 5.34 11.89 18.93
CA PRO A 82 3.95 11.71 19.31
C PRO A 82 2.98 12.19 18.22
N LYS A 83 1.88 11.47 18.09
CA LYS A 83 0.78 11.82 17.21
C LYS A 83 0.17 13.14 17.63
N PRO A 84 0.11 14.15 16.74
CA PRO A 84 -0.60 15.39 17.04
C PRO A 84 -2.09 15.15 17.30
N ASP A 85 -2.68 15.96 18.18
CA ASP A 85 -4.11 15.92 18.48
C ASP A 85 -4.97 16.05 17.22
N GLY A 86 -6.11 15.38 17.21
CA GLY A 86 -7.06 15.40 16.09
C GLY A 86 -6.62 14.57 14.87
N ARG A 87 -5.47 13.89 14.92
CA ARG A 87 -5.05 12.95 13.87
C ARG A 87 -5.45 11.52 14.20
N ASP A 88 -5.80 10.79 13.15
CA ASP A 88 -6.11 9.37 13.23
C ASP A 88 -5.03 8.58 12.48
N TRP A 89 -4.14 7.96 13.25
CA TRP A 89 -3.09 7.08 12.75
C TRP A 89 -3.39 5.60 13.06
N THR A 90 -4.66 5.25 13.25
CA THR A 90 -5.06 3.86 13.51
C THR A 90 -4.68 2.97 12.32
N PRO A 91 -3.83 1.95 12.52
CA PRO A 91 -3.43 1.00 11.48
C PRO A 91 -4.60 0.21 10.89
N LYS A 92 -4.43 -0.39 9.70
CA LYS A 92 -5.48 -1.25 9.12
C LYS A 92 -5.54 -2.59 9.83
N ASP A 93 -4.38 -3.12 10.18
CA ASP A 93 -4.16 -4.37 10.88
C ASP A 93 -2.95 -4.20 11.81
N GLY A 94 -2.84 -5.04 12.83
CA GLY A 94 -1.71 -4.97 13.77
C GLY A 94 -1.55 -3.62 14.50
N ALA A 95 -0.31 -3.22 14.71
CA ALA A 95 0.07 -2.04 15.49
C ALA A 95 0.76 -0.95 14.67
N HIS A 96 1.08 -1.21 13.39
CA HIS A 96 1.87 -0.32 12.56
C HIS A 96 1.26 -0.08 11.18
N SER A 97 1.50 1.09 10.62
CA SER A 97 1.20 1.39 9.22
C SER A 97 2.21 2.38 8.66
N LEU A 98 2.36 2.42 7.34
CA LEU A 98 3.12 3.46 6.67
C LEU A 98 2.24 4.71 6.49
N ARG A 99 2.67 5.83 7.07
CA ARG A 99 2.04 7.14 6.89
C ARG A 99 2.70 7.91 5.75
N PHE A 100 1.90 8.60 4.95
CA PHE A 100 2.32 9.67 4.04
C PHE A 100 1.80 11.01 4.57
N HIS A 101 2.72 11.85 5.05
CA HIS A 101 2.37 13.13 5.66
C HIS A 101 2.51 14.25 4.64
N TYR A 102 1.39 14.89 4.30
CA TYR A 102 1.36 16.14 3.55
C TYR A 102 1.15 17.30 4.53
N PRO A 103 2.19 18.09 4.84
CA PRO A 103 1.98 19.32 5.59
C PRO A 103 1.04 20.27 4.85
N ALA A 104 0.32 21.10 5.60
CA ALA A 104 -0.51 22.16 5.02
C ALA A 104 0.29 22.98 3.99
N GLY A 105 -0.26 23.14 2.79
CA GLY A 105 0.37 23.87 1.68
C GLY A 105 1.65 23.23 1.13
N LYS A 106 1.85 21.92 1.32
CA LYS A 106 2.98 21.18 0.75
C LYS A 106 2.52 20.03 -0.15
N GLU A 107 3.22 19.87 -1.25
CA GLU A 107 2.75 19.10 -2.41
C GLU A 107 3.25 17.67 -2.46
N TRP A 108 4.18 17.28 -1.59
CA TRP A 108 4.94 16.05 -1.84
C TRP A 108 5.06 15.20 -0.58
N ALA A 109 4.65 13.94 -0.68
CA ALA A 109 5.03 12.84 0.19
C ALA A 109 5.08 11.57 -0.67
N GLU A 110 6.16 10.80 -0.61
CA GLU A 110 6.42 9.74 -1.59
C GLU A 110 7.23 8.62 -0.96
N GLN A 111 6.85 7.38 -1.23
CA GLN A 111 7.65 6.21 -0.88
C GLN A 111 8.08 5.49 -2.14
N ARG A 112 9.38 5.53 -2.44
CA ARG A 112 9.94 4.78 -3.58
C ARG A 112 10.35 3.37 -3.15
N PHE A 113 10.38 2.48 -4.13
CA PHE A 113 10.90 1.13 -4.00
C PHE A 113 11.68 0.69 -5.23
N SER A 114 12.52 -0.32 -5.03
CA SER A 114 13.18 -1.10 -6.08
C SER A 114 12.79 -2.56 -5.88
N LEU A 115 12.44 -3.27 -6.94
CA LEU A 115 11.95 -4.65 -6.88
C LEU A 115 13.05 -5.71 -6.77
N GLY A 116 14.32 -5.30 -6.77
CA GLY A 116 15.50 -6.18 -6.80
C GLY A 116 15.76 -6.88 -8.13
N GLY A 117 14.70 -7.20 -8.87
CA GLY A 117 14.73 -7.73 -10.23
C GLY A 117 13.95 -6.86 -11.23
N ALA A 118 13.70 -7.44 -12.40
CA ALA A 118 12.84 -6.86 -13.43
C ALA A 118 11.84 -7.90 -13.92
N TYR A 119 10.56 -7.55 -13.88
CA TYR A 119 9.47 -8.51 -14.07
C TYR A 119 8.61 -8.11 -15.27
N PRO A 120 8.47 -8.98 -16.28
CA PRO A 120 7.59 -8.71 -17.43
C PRO A 120 6.13 -8.49 -17.04
N GLU A 121 5.67 -9.19 -16.01
CA GLU A 121 4.36 -9.02 -15.41
C GLU A 121 4.49 -8.92 -13.90
N ILE A 122 3.80 -7.95 -13.30
CA ILE A 122 3.87 -7.66 -11.88
C ILE A 122 2.51 -7.25 -11.34
N TRP A 123 2.23 -7.68 -10.12
CA TRP A 123 1.05 -7.37 -9.35
C TRP A 123 1.45 -6.69 -8.04
N PHE A 124 0.68 -5.67 -7.66
CA PHE A 124 0.78 -4.99 -6.38
C PHE A 124 -0.56 -5.03 -5.68
N LYS A 125 -0.57 -5.23 -4.36
CA LYS A 125 -1.75 -5.12 -3.51
C LYS A 125 -1.40 -4.38 -2.22
N TYR A 126 -2.24 -3.43 -1.81
CA TYR A 126 -2.09 -2.75 -0.53
C TYR A 126 -3.41 -2.13 -0.07
N TRP A 127 -3.53 -1.93 1.24
CA TRP A 127 -4.57 -1.09 1.81
C TRP A 127 -4.12 0.36 1.82
N LEU A 128 -5.03 1.28 1.52
CA LEU A 128 -4.84 2.71 1.62
C LEU A 128 -6.05 3.34 2.32
N ARG A 129 -5.79 4.11 3.38
CA ARG A 129 -6.82 4.85 4.10
C ARG A 129 -6.99 6.24 3.51
N VAL A 130 -8.22 6.58 3.16
CA VAL A 130 -8.57 7.94 2.78
C VAL A 130 -8.47 8.83 4.03
N PRO A 131 -7.78 9.98 3.99
CA PRO A 131 -7.66 10.87 5.14
C PRO A 131 -9.04 11.27 5.68
N THR A 132 -9.15 11.42 6.99
CA THR A 132 -10.40 11.86 7.65
C THR A 132 -10.79 13.29 7.27
N ASN A 133 -9.83 14.10 6.84
CA ASN A 133 -10.04 15.44 6.29
C ASN A 133 -9.84 15.50 4.77
N PHE A 134 -9.94 14.37 4.06
CA PHE A 134 -9.70 14.34 2.62
C PHE A 134 -10.63 15.31 1.88
N LYS A 135 -10.04 16.18 1.08
CA LYS A 135 -10.76 17.03 0.13
C LYS A 135 -9.87 17.23 -1.09
N HIS A 136 -10.34 16.84 -2.26
CA HIS A 136 -9.59 17.07 -3.48
C HIS A 136 -9.62 18.57 -3.82
N GLY A 137 -8.46 19.19 -3.95
CA GLY A 137 -8.39 20.60 -4.29
C GLY A 137 -8.90 20.91 -5.70
N ALA A 138 -9.53 22.07 -5.88
CA ALA A 138 -10.17 22.44 -7.14
C ALA A 138 -9.31 23.35 -8.05
N SER A 139 -8.16 23.83 -7.56
CA SER A 139 -7.27 24.73 -8.30
C SER A 139 -6.48 23.98 -9.37
N ASN A 140 -6.39 24.53 -10.58
CA ASN A 140 -5.66 23.89 -11.67
C ASN A 140 -4.12 24.00 -11.51
N PRO A 141 -3.36 22.95 -11.86
CA PRO A 141 -3.83 21.62 -12.22
C PRO A 141 -4.37 20.85 -11.01
N THR A 142 -5.32 19.94 -11.20
CA THR A 142 -5.93 19.16 -10.10
C THR A 142 -5.43 17.72 -10.06
N ASN A 143 -4.27 17.42 -10.65
CA ASN A 143 -3.75 16.06 -10.69
C ASN A 143 -2.97 15.72 -9.41
N GLN A 144 -3.24 14.56 -8.82
CA GLN A 144 -2.47 13.97 -7.75
C GLN A 144 -1.74 12.71 -8.25
N LYS A 145 -0.68 12.27 -7.56
CA LYS A 145 0.02 11.02 -7.88
C LYS A 145 -0.36 9.96 -6.85
N LEU A 146 -0.90 8.83 -7.31
CA LEU A 146 -1.22 7.67 -6.46
C LEU A 146 -0.13 6.60 -6.53
N PHE A 147 0.31 6.25 -7.74
CA PHE A 147 1.29 5.20 -7.96
C PHE A 147 2.00 5.42 -9.29
N ALA A 148 3.29 5.10 -9.35
CA ALA A 148 4.01 5.02 -10.61
C ALA A 148 4.91 3.78 -10.65
N LEU A 149 5.05 3.22 -11.85
CA LEU A 149 5.87 2.05 -12.13
C LEU A 149 6.68 2.30 -13.40
N TRP A 150 7.96 1.92 -13.39
CA TRP A 150 8.82 2.07 -14.56
C TRP A 150 9.84 0.94 -14.66
N MET A 151 10.33 0.72 -15.89
CA MET A 151 11.32 -0.31 -16.17
C MET A 151 12.73 0.15 -15.82
N ASP A 152 13.23 1.25 -16.39
CA ASP A 152 14.59 1.75 -16.16
C ASP A 152 14.60 3.02 -15.31
N GLY A 153 14.17 4.14 -15.89
CA GLY A 153 14.14 5.46 -15.31
C GLY A 153 12.74 6.05 -15.36
N TYR A 154 12.36 6.76 -14.29
CA TYR A 154 11.04 7.36 -14.18
C TYR A 154 10.81 8.39 -15.30
N SER A 155 9.74 8.18 -16.08
CA SER A 155 9.22 9.14 -17.06
C SER A 155 10.26 9.55 -18.11
N THR A 156 10.75 10.79 -18.08
CA THR A 156 11.74 11.31 -19.05
C THR A 156 13.17 10.87 -18.76
N LYS A 157 13.40 10.18 -17.64
CA LYS A 157 14.73 9.71 -17.22
C LYS A 157 15.07 8.30 -17.73
N GLY A 158 14.12 7.63 -18.38
CA GLY A 158 14.27 6.29 -18.93
C GLY A 158 13.82 6.20 -20.39
N THR A 159 14.30 5.16 -21.05
CA THR A 159 13.88 4.76 -22.39
C THR A 159 12.77 3.70 -22.37
N GLY A 160 12.57 3.06 -21.22
CA GLY A 160 11.53 2.07 -21.02
C GLY A 160 10.16 2.70 -20.71
N PRO A 161 9.11 1.86 -20.73
CA PRO A 161 7.78 2.21 -20.30
C PRO A 161 7.71 2.79 -18.88
N THR A 162 6.74 3.69 -18.68
CA THR A 162 6.31 4.18 -17.36
C THR A 162 4.79 4.21 -17.33
N VAL A 163 4.18 3.73 -16.24
CA VAL A 163 2.74 3.82 -15.97
C VAL A 163 2.52 4.66 -14.72
N ILE A 164 1.52 5.54 -14.75
CA ILE A 164 1.17 6.42 -13.63
C ILE A 164 -0.35 6.41 -13.44
N TRP A 165 -0.76 6.18 -12.19
CA TRP A 165 -2.12 6.34 -11.71
C TRP A 165 -2.27 7.70 -11.05
N ASN A 166 -3.22 8.50 -11.56
CA ASN A 166 -3.38 9.89 -11.15
C ASN A 166 -4.83 10.17 -10.77
N PRO A 167 -5.11 10.47 -9.50
CA PRO A 167 -6.38 11.05 -9.12
C PRO A 167 -6.52 12.46 -9.70
N TRP A 168 -7.73 12.82 -10.10
CA TRP A 168 -8.14 14.15 -10.54
C TRP A 168 -9.39 14.58 -9.81
N ASN A 169 -9.53 15.86 -9.53
CA ASN A 169 -10.76 16.41 -8.97
C ASN A 169 -11.97 16.02 -9.84
N ASP A 170 -13.04 15.54 -9.21
CA ASP A 170 -14.28 15.11 -9.87
C ASP A 170 -15.33 16.23 -10.07
N GLY A 171 -15.01 17.46 -9.67
CA GLY A 171 -15.89 18.62 -9.64
C GLY A 171 -16.71 18.75 -8.35
N GLN A 172 -16.64 17.78 -7.43
CA GLN A 172 -17.41 17.69 -6.18
C GLN A 172 -16.52 17.56 -4.95
N ASN A 173 -15.24 17.93 -5.07
CA ASN A 173 -14.17 17.72 -4.08
C ASN A 173 -13.78 16.26 -3.83
N GLY A 174 -14.36 15.31 -4.56
CA GLY A 174 -13.91 13.94 -4.63
C GLY A 174 -12.86 13.75 -5.72
N SER A 175 -12.60 12.50 -6.08
CA SER A 175 -11.63 12.14 -7.11
C SER A 175 -12.20 11.19 -8.12
N THR A 176 -11.81 11.40 -9.38
CA THR A 176 -11.68 10.34 -10.37
C THR A 176 -10.25 9.80 -10.36
N LEU A 177 -10.04 8.57 -10.82
CA LEU A 177 -8.72 8.00 -11.09
C LEU A 177 -8.54 7.90 -12.61
N THR A 178 -7.36 8.28 -13.07
CA THR A 178 -6.96 8.15 -14.48
C THR A 178 -5.68 7.34 -14.58
N ILE A 179 -5.45 6.75 -15.74
CA ILE A 179 -4.17 6.13 -16.09
C ILE A 179 -3.49 6.95 -17.18
N VAL A 180 -2.18 7.09 -17.04
CA VAL A 180 -1.29 7.52 -18.12
C VAL A 180 -0.19 6.49 -18.25
N TYR A 181 0.21 6.19 -19.48
CA TYR A 181 1.44 5.45 -19.71
C TYR A 181 2.26 6.06 -20.84
N LYS A 182 3.50 5.60 -20.91
CA LYS A 182 4.46 5.87 -21.96
C LYS A 182 4.89 4.51 -22.52
N GLU A 183 4.82 4.34 -23.84
CA GLU A 183 5.27 3.11 -24.50
C GLU A 183 6.80 2.92 -24.41
N GLY A 184 7.57 4.00 -24.41
CA GLY A 184 9.03 3.99 -24.37
C GLY A 184 9.62 5.18 -25.13
N GLY A 185 10.94 5.20 -25.31
CA GLY A 185 11.65 6.22 -26.09
C GLY A 185 11.83 7.56 -25.36
N ALA A 186 12.18 8.62 -26.10
CA ALA A 186 12.33 9.97 -25.56
C ALA A 186 10.96 10.67 -25.47
N GLY A 187 10.66 11.31 -24.34
CA GLY A 187 9.41 12.06 -24.15
C GLY A 187 8.76 11.83 -22.80
N GLY A 188 7.75 12.65 -22.50
CA GLY A 188 6.88 12.52 -21.33
C GLY A 188 5.84 11.42 -21.50
N THR A 189 5.00 11.25 -20.49
CA THR A 189 3.85 10.36 -20.54
C THR A 189 2.74 10.93 -21.45
N GLY A 190 1.88 10.06 -21.99
CA GLY A 190 0.77 10.45 -22.87
C GLY A 190 -0.37 11.22 -22.16
N GLY A 191 -1.53 11.28 -22.80
CA GLY A 191 -2.74 11.86 -22.22
C GLY A 191 -3.35 11.00 -21.11
N HIS A 192 -4.14 11.63 -20.23
CA HIS A 192 -4.93 10.94 -19.22
C HIS A 192 -6.07 10.15 -19.87
N MET A 193 -6.20 8.88 -19.50
CA MET A 193 -7.16 7.95 -20.05
C MET A 193 -8.03 7.33 -18.96
N GLN A 194 -9.19 6.83 -19.39
CA GLN A 194 -10.15 6.09 -18.57
C GLN A 194 -10.42 6.80 -17.22
N SER A 195 -10.92 8.03 -17.23
CA SER A 195 -11.31 8.69 -15.98
C SER A 195 -12.48 7.95 -15.35
N GLN A 196 -12.28 7.38 -14.15
CA GLN A 196 -13.27 6.58 -13.43
C GLN A 196 -13.49 7.10 -12.01
N PRO A 197 -14.69 6.98 -11.42
CA PRO A 197 -14.92 7.32 -10.02
C PRO A 197 -13.93 6.62 -9.08
N TRP A 198 -13.40 7.35 -8.10
CA TRP A 198 -12.37 6.83 -7.20
C TRP A 198 -12.69 7.03 -5.72
N ILE A 199 -12.83 8.28 -5.27
CA ILE A 199 -13.12 8.66 -3.88
C ILE A 199 -14.23 9.71 -3.88
N SER A 200 -15.33 9.43 -3.20
CA SER A 200 -16.45 10.35 -2.99
C SER A 200 -16.23 11.22 -1.75
N TYR A 201 -16.55 12.52 -1.88
CA TYR A 201 -16.45 13.47 -0.78
C TYR A 201 -17.84 13.86 -0.26
N PRO A 202 -18.08 13.83 1.08
CA PRO A 202 -17.17 13.40 2.16
C PRO A 202 -17.26 11.89 2.51
N GLU A 203 -18.05 11.10 1.79
CA GLU A 203 -18.50 9.76 2.21
C GLU A 203 -17.38 8.74 2.39
N ASP A 204 -16.26 8.92 1.68
CA ASP A 204 -15.13 8.00 1.74
C ASP A 204 -14.06 8.39 2.78
N GLN A 205 -14.19 9.55 3.45
CA GLN A 205 -13.23 9.99 4.47
C GLN A 205 -13.06 8.96 5.58
N GLY A 206 -11.80 8.65 5.91
CA GLY A 206 -11.42 7.72 6.97
C GLY A 206 -11.57 6.23 6.63
N ARG A 207 -12.16 5.88 5.49
CA ARG A 207 -12.36 4.49 5.07
C ARG A 207 -11.08 3.89 4.48
N TRP A 208 -10.94 2.58 4.64
CA TRP A 208 -9.88 1.82 4.00
C TRP A 208 -10.36 1.23 2.66
N MET A 209 -9.56 1.42 1.61
CA MET A 209 -9.70 0.68 0.35
C MET A 209 -8.48 -0.20 0.13
N GLN A 210 -8.71 -1.40 -0.42
CA GLN A 210 -7.66 -2.24 -0.95
C GLN A 210 -7.54 -2.01 -2.45
N ILE A 211 -6.33 -1.79 -2.91
CA ILE A 211 -6.01 -1.51 -4.31
C ILE A 211 -5.20 -2.70 -4.84
N VAL A 212 -5.56 -3.18 -6.04
CA VAL A 212 -4.73 -4.12 -6.80
C VAL A 212 -4.35 -3.50 -8.14
N LEU A 213 -3.06 -3.46 -8.42
CA LEU A 213 -2.50 -2.97 -9.68
C LEU A 213 -1.83 -4.12 -10.41
N ARG A 214 -2.06 -4.24 -11.72
CA ARG A 214 -1.34 -5.17 -12.60
C ARG A 214 -0.72 -4.39 -13.75
N ALA A 215 0.53 -4.70 -14.05
CA ALA A 215 1.19 -4.23 -15.26
C ALA A 215 1.92 -5.40 -15.94
N LYS A 216 1.62 -5.60 -17.23
CA LYS A 216 2.27 -6.56 -18.10
C LYS A 216 2.89 -5.84 -19.29
N ALA A 217 4.18 -6.05 -19.51
CA ALA A 217 4.93 -5.56 -20.64
C ALA A 217 4.57 -6.32 -21.94
N SER A 218 4.87 -5.69 -23.08
CA SER A 218 4.75 -6.36 -24.37
C SER A 218 5.79 -7.48 -24.50
N THR A 219 5.41 -8.59 -25.13
CA THR A 219 6.34 -9.72 -25.38
C THR A 219 7.40 -9.41 -26.44
N GLY A 220 7.20 -8.37 -27.25
CA GLY A 220 8.16 -7.89 -28.24
C GLY A 220 8.03 -6.40 -28.52
N LYS A 221 8.99 -5.86 -29.29
CA LYS A 221 9.10 -4.41 -29.58
C LYS A 221 7.86 -3.81 -30.25
N ASN A 222 7.18 -4.61 -31.06
CA ASN A 222 6.04 -4.20 -31.89
C ASN A 222 4.81 -5.08 -31.62
N THR A 223 4.68 -5.61 -30.40
CA THR A 223 3.52 -6.43 -30.02
C THR A 223 2.59 -5.62 -29.11
N ASN A 224 1.31 -5.66 -29.45
CA ASN A 224 0.27 -4.97 -28.70
C ASN A 224 -0.40 -5.97 -27.74
N ASP A 225 0.37 -6.53 -26.82
CA ASP A 225 -0.08 -7.55 -25.86
C ASP A 225 0.26 -7.23 -24.40
N ALA A 226 0.66 -5.98 -24.16
CA ALA A 226 0.77 -5.39 -22.85
C ALA A 226 -0.62 -5.11 -22.25
N LEU A 227 -0.66 -5.05 -20.92
CA LEU A 227 -1.89 -4.92 -20.14
C LEU A 227 -1.64 -4.05 -18.91
N ILE A 228 -2.58 -3.16 -18.62
CA ILE A 228 -2.64 -2.41 -17.36
C ILE A 228 -4.03 -2.63 -16.76
N GLU A 229 -4.09 -3.11 -15.53
CA GLU A 229 -5.34 -3.27 -14.80
C GLU A 229 -5.29 -2.61 -13.43
N THR A 230 -6.46 -2.19 -12.96
CA THR A 230 -6.63 -1.60 -11.63
C THR A 230 -7.93 -2.08 -11.05
N TYR A 231 -7.85 -2.57 -9.82
CA TYR A 231 -9.00 -3.02 -9.06
C TYR A 231 -9.02 -2.34 -7.71
N ARG A 232 -10.22 -2.19 -7.17
CA ARG A 232 -10.45 -1.63 -5.84
C ARG A 232 -11.58 -2.37 -5.16
N ARG A 233 -11.45 -2.56 -3.85
CA ARG A 233 -12.57 -2.83 -2.95
C ARG A 233 -12.46 -1.96 -1.70
N TRP A 234 -13.57 -1.58 -1.13
CA TRP A 234 -13.60 -1.02 0.22
C TRP A 234 -13.48 -2.12 1.27
N GLU A 235 -13.12 -1.78 2.51
CA GLU A 235 -13.02 -2.77 3.60
C GLU A 235 -14.32 -3.51 3.91
N SER A 236 -15.47 -2.91 3.59
CA SER A 236 -16.80 -3.52 3.71
C SER A 236 -17.21 -4.36 2.49
N GLU A 237 -16.41 -4.36 1.43
CA GLU A 237 -16.68 -5.08 0.18
C GLU A 237 -15.87 -6.39 0.14
N ALA A 238 -16.53 -7.51 -0.15
CA ALA A 238 -15.86 -8.80 -0.30
C ALA A 238 -15.05 -8.87 -1.62
N GLU A 239 -15.64 -8.40 -2.71
CA GLU A 239 -15.12 -8.57 -4.07
C GLU A 239 -14.44 -7.31 -4.60
N PHE A 240 -13.42 -7.51 -5.43
CA PHE A 240 -12.78 -6.44 -6.18
C PHE A 240 -13.63 -5.96 -7.36
N THR A 241 -13.76 -4.64 -7.49
CA THR A 241 -14.30 -4.00 -8.69
C THR A 241 -13.16 -3.66 -9.65
N LEU A 242 -13.27 -4.05 -10.93
CA LEU A 242 -12.37 -3.60 -11.99
C LEU A 242 -12.64 -2.12 -12.29
N ILE A 243 -11.63 -1.28 -12.10
CA ILE A 243 -11.70 0.17 -12.35
C ILE A 243 -11.14 0.48 -13.74
N HIS A 244 -9.96 -0.05 -14.07
CA HIS A 244 -9.31 0.19 -15.36
C HIS A 244 -8.85 -1.10 -16.01
N GLN A 245 -8.97 -1.14 -17.34
CA GLN A 245 -8.35 -2.17 -18.17
C GLN A 245 -7.90 -1.53 -19.48
N LEU A 246 -6.59 -1.38 -19.67
CA LEU A 246 -5.98 -1.06 -20.96
C LEU A 246 -5.33 -2.32 -21.50
N LYS A 247 -5.81 -2.76 -22.66
CA LYS A 247 -5.31 -3.92 -23.41
C LYS A 247 -4.92 -3.47 -24.81
N ASP A 248 -4.28 -4.37 -25.55
CA ASP A 248 -3.90 -4.13 -26.94
C ASP A 248 -2.99 -2.90 -27.11
N ILE A 249 -2.16 -2.62 -26.09
CA ILE A 249 -1.18 -1.52 -26.04
C ILE A 249 0.25 -2.04 -26.18
N ASN A 250 1.18 -1.17 -26.58
CA ASN A 250 2.59 -1.51 -26.69
C ASN A 250 3.41 -0.93 -25.52
N MET A 251 4.03 -1.79 -24.71
CA MET A 251 4.97 -1.41 -23.64
C MET A 251 6.20 -2.32 -23.68
N PRO A 252 7.06 -2.19 -24.70
CA PRO A 252 8.20 -3.08 -24.90
C PRO A 252 9.32 -2.82 -23.91
N PHE A 253 10.19 -3.81 -23.73
CA PHE A 253 11.40 -3.60 -22.94
C PHE A 253 12.32 -2.54 -23.58
N PRO A 254 13.00 -1.70 -22.77
CA PRO A 254 14.06 -0.82 -23.25
C PRO A 254 15.20 -1.61 -23.90
N SER A 255 15.86 -1.03 -24.91
CA SER A 255 16.88 -1.74 -25.71
C SER A 255 18.14 -2.10 -24.93
N THR A 256 18.44 -1.40 -23.83
CA THR A 256 19.59 -1.65 -22.96
C THR A 256 19.19 -2.28 -21.62
N GLY A 257 17.94 -2.73 -21.51
CA GLY A 257 17.36 -3.25 -20.27
C GLY A 257 16.92 -2.15 -19.29
N PRO A 258 16.26 -2.55 -18.18
CA PRO A 258 15.97 -3.93 -17.79
C PRO A 258 14.77 -4.55 -18.55
N ASN A 259 14.67 -5.88 -18.54
CA ASN A 259 13.63 -6.64 -19.27
C ASN A 259 12.33 -6.77 -18.47
N GLY A 260 11.81 -5.66 -17.97
CA GLY A 260 10.58 -5.63 -17.19
C GLY A 260 10.50 -4.48 -16.20
N TRP A 261 9.42 -4.44 -15.44
CA TRP A 261 9.18 -3.48 -14.38
C TRP A 261 10.16 -3.69 -13.24
N ALA A 262 10.83 -2.64 -12.77
CA ALA A 262 11.90 -2.77 -11.78
C ALA A 262 11.77 -1.82 -10.58
N LYS A 263 11.08 -0.68 -10.74
CA LYS A 263 11.04 0.38 -9.74
C LYS A 263 9.71 1.11 -9.78
N GLY A 264 9.34 1.69 -8.65
CA GLY A 264 8.11 2.45 -8.54
C GLY A 264 8.09 3.39 -7.34
N TYR A 265 6.98 4.09 -7.19
CA TYR A 265 6.65 4.82 -5.99
C TYR A 265 5.16 4.74 -5.68
N ILE A 266 4.82 4.95 -4.41
CA ILE A 266 3.46 5.11 -3.90
C ILE A 266 3.30 6.53 -3.38
N MET A 267 2.14 7.13 -3.67
CA MET A 267 1.82 8.55 -3.49
C MET A 267 2.87 9.48 -4.13
N GLY A 268 2.69 10.81 -4.10
CA GLY A 268 3.70 11.69 -4.65
C GLY A 268 3.29 13.13 -4.68
N TRP A 269 3.50 13.78 -5.83
CA TRP A 269 3.11 15.17 -5.99
C TRP A 269 1.58 15.32 -6.03
N ILE A 270 1.03 16.27 -5.28
CA ILE A 270 -0.39 16.64 -5.29
C ILE A 270 -0.56 18.07 -5.79
N ASN A 271 -1.55 18.29 -6.67
CA ASN A 271 -1.94 19.62 -7.11
C ASN A 271 -3.45 19.80 -6.94
N PRO A 272 -3.91 20.91 -6.33
CA PRO A 272 -3.12 21.75 -5.43
C PRO A 272 -2.80 20.98 -4.13
N PRO A 273 -1.84 21.45 -3.31
CA PRO A 273 -1.61 20.88 -1.99
C PRO A 273 -2.83 21.02 -1.07
N TYR A 274 -2.94 20.13 -0.08
CA TYR A 274 -4.00 20.21 0.92
C TYR A 274 -3.85 21.50 1.76
N GLU A 275 -4.98 22.11 2.10
CA GLU A 275 -5.04 23.32 2.93
C GLU A 275 -4.67 23.03 4.39
N GLU A 276 -4.95 21.81 4.82
CA GLU A 276 -4.63 21.30 6.15
C GLU A 276 -3.55 20.22 6.08
N HIS A 277 -2.90 19.97 7.20
CA HIS A 277 -2.08 18.78 7.29
C HIS A 277 -2.95 17.53 7.07
N THR A 278 -2.49 16.65 6.18
CA THR A 278 -3.26 15.51 5.71
C THR A 278 -2.38 14.27 5.74
N ASP A 279 -2.88 13.21 6.37
CA ASP A 279 -2.16 11.95 6.52
C ASP A 279 -2.90 10.84 5.78
N TRP A 280 -2.23 10.19 4.83
CA TRP A 280 -2.68 8.91 4.28
C TRP A 280 -1.98 7.79 5.03
N LEU A 281 -2.67 6.68 5.26
CA LEU A 281 -2.09 5.47 5.85
C LEU A 281 -2.12 4.33 4.84
N MET A 282 -1.08 3.52 4.82
CA MET A 282 -0.95 2.35 3.97
C MET A 282 -0.53 1.14 4.80
N ASP A 283 -1.05 -0.02 4.42
CA ASP A 283 -0.81 -1.27 5.13
C ASP A 283 -0.76 -2.47 4.16
N GLN A 284 -0.13 -3.55 4.59
CA GLN A 284 -0.03 -4.85 3.91
C GLN A 284 0.42 -4.74 2.44
N PHE A 285 1.54 -4.05 2.20
CA PHE A 285 2.07 -3.90 0.84
C PHE A 285 2.63 -5.22 0.33
N THR A 286 2.05 -5.72 -0.75
CA THR A 286 2.36 -7.02 -1.34
C THR A 286 2.76 -6.86 -2.81
N VAL A 287 3.79 -7.58 -3.23
CA VAL A 287 4.25 -7.68 -4.61
C VAL A 287 4.25 -9.15 -5.04
N SER A 288 3.75 -9.46 -6.24
CA SER A 288 3.75 -10.84 -6.76
C SER A 288 3.84 -10.89 -8.28
N THR A 289 4.35 -11.99 -8.82
CA THR A 289 4.23 -12.32 -10.25
C THR A 289 2.91 -13.02 -10.59
N ASN A 290 2.11 -13.36 -9.57
CA ASN A 290 0.82 -14.01 -9.71
C ASN A 290 -0.32 -13.06 -9.32
N SER A 291 -1.53 -13.41 -9.73
CA SER A 291 -2.72 -12.61 -9.42
C SER A 291 -2.95 -12.46 -7.92
N LEU A 292 -3.24 -11.23 -7.50
CA LEU A 292 -3.53 -10.86 -6.12
C LEU A 292 -5.03 -10.63 -5.85
N LEU A 293 -5.91 -11.04 -6.77
CA LEU A 293 -7.37 -10.88 -6.68
C LEU A 293 -8.07 -11.98 -5.87
N LYS A 294 -7.32 -12.97 -5.38
CA LYS A 294 -7.83 -13.98 -4.45
C LYS A 294 -7.94 -13.42 -3.04
#